data_AF-A0A380BKF1-F1
#
_entry.id   AF-A0A380BKF1-F1
#
_cell.length_a   1.000
_cell.length_b   1.000
_cell.length_c   1.000
_cell.angle_alpha   90.00
_cell.angle_beta   90.00
_cell.angle_gamma   90.00
#
_symmetry.space_group_name_H-M   'P 1'
#
loop_
_entity.id
_entity.type
_entity.pdbx_description
1 polymer ?
#
loop_
_entity_poly.entity_id
_entity_poly.type
_entity_poly.pdbx_seq_one_letter_code
_entity_poly.pdbx_strand_id
1 'polypeptide(L)' 'MVAEGYQQKGIGSRAMAQVLEEIRAQENAKRVHLCYADENQTARAFYAGFGFVEQGPDPEDEDEIIATLELQVRA' A
#
# COMPACT_ATOMS: atom_id res chain seq x y z
N MET A 1 7.08 8.89 3.14
CA MET A 1 7.63 8.54 4.47
C MET A 1 7.23 9.60 5.49
N VAL A 2 7.03 9.22 6.75
CA VAL A 2 6.77 10.16 7.86
C VAL A 2 8.03 10.21 8.74
N ALA A 3 8.49 11.41 9.08
CA ALA A 3 9.66 11.58 9.96
C ALA A 3 9.43 10.89 11.33
N GLU A 4 10.46 10.27 11.89
CA GLU A 4 10.40 9.38 13.07
C GLU A 4 9.57 9.95 14.24
N GLY A 5 9.83 11.21 14.65
CA GLY A 5 9.08 11.87 15.74
C GLY A 5 7.59 12.16 15.45
N TYR A 6 7.14 11.92 14.22
CA TYR A 6 5.77 12.09 13.76
C TYR A 6 5.09 10.77 13.38
N GLN A 7 5.79 9.63 13.44
CA GLN A 7 5.21 8.31 13.17
C GLN A 7 4.21 7.89 14.26
N GLN A 8 3.43 6.84 13.98
CA GLN A 8 2.41 6.26 14.89
C GLN A 8 1.30 7.22 15.36
N LYS A 9 1.20 8.41 14.76
CA LYS A 9 0.14 9.42 15.03
C LYS A 9 -1.01 9.39 14.01
N GLY A 10 -1.14 8.29 13.25
CA GLY A 10 -2.15 8.16 12.19
C GLY A 10 -1.92 9.03 10.94
N ILE A 11 -0.82 9.79 10.87
CA ILE A 11 -0.49 10.66 9.73
C ILE A 11 -0.37 9.85 8.44
N GLY A 12 0.38 8.75 8.47
CA GLY A 12 0.54 7.86 7.32
C GLY A 12 -0.78 7.28 6.84
N SER A 13 -1.63 6.83 7.77
CA SER A 13 -2.93 6.25 7.43
C SER A 13 -3.88 7.27 6.79
N ARG A 14 -3.92 8.50 7.32
CA ARG A 14 -4.72 9.59 6.74
C ARG A 14 -4.23 9.96 5.35
N ALA A 15 -2.92 10.09 5.16
CA ALA A 15 -2.34 10.36 3.85
C ALA A 15 -2.65 9.24 2.84
N MET A 16 -2.50 7.97 3.25
CA MET A 16 -2.82 6.83 2.39
C MET A 16 -4.30 6.78 2.01
N ALA A 17 -5.21 7.06 2.94
CA ALA A 17 -6.64 7.11 2.65
C ALA A 17 -6.97 8.15 1.56
N GLN A 18 -6.38 9.35 1.65
CA GLN A 18 -6.56 10.40 0.64
C GLN A 18 -6.00 9.99 -0.73
N VAL A 19 -4.79 9.40 -0.76
CA VAL A 19 -4.19 8.92 -2.02
C VAL A 19 -5.05 7.83 -2.66
N LEU A 20 -5.55 6.87 -1.86
CA LEU A 20 -6.41 5.81 -2.38
C LEU A 20 -7.77 6.35 -2.88
N GLU A 21 -8.32 7.38 -2.23
CA GLU A 21 -9.52 8.07 -2.70
C GLU A 21 -9.28 8.74 -4.06
N GLU A 22 -8.17 9.47 -4.21
CA GLU A 22 -7.78 10.10 -5.47
C GLU A 22 -7.57 9.08 -6.60
N ILE A 23 -6.89 7.96 -6.32
CA ILE A 23 -6.69 6.89 -7.30
C ILE A 23 -8.04 6.27 -7.69
N ARG A 24 -8.92 5.98 -6.72
CA ARG A 24 -10.27 5.43 -6.99
C ARG A 24 -11.17 6.37 -7.79
N ALA A 25 -10.90 7.67 -7.77
CA ALA A 25 -11.63 8.65 -8.57
C ALA A 25 -11.23 8.63 -10.06
N GLN A 26 -10.13 7.97 -10.43
CA GLN A 26 -9.72 7.83 -11.82
C GLN A 26 -10.55 6.72 -12.50
N GLU A 27 -11.23 7.03 -13.61
CA GLU A 27 -12.17 6.12 -14.28
C GLU A 27 -11.56 4.77 -14.67
N ASN A 28 -10.26 4.72 -14.94
CA ASN A 28 -9.58 3.54 -15.46
C ASN A 28 -8.65 2.85 -14.44
N ALA A 29 -8.58 3.35 -13.19
CA ALA A 29 -7.74 2.73 -12.17
C ALA A 29 -8.40 1.45 -11.65
N LYS A 30 -7.78 0.30 -11.94
CA LYS A 30 -8.29 -1.01 -11.52
C LYS A 30 -7.56 -1.59 -10.32
N ARG A 31 -6.31 -1.22 -10.13
CA ARG A 31 -5.43 -1.82 -9.14
C ARG A 31 -4.31 -0.87 -8.75
N VAL A 32 -3.90 -0.94 -7.48
CA VAL A 32 -2.67 -0.34 -6.99
C VAL A 32 -1.65 -1.43 -6.73
N HIS A 33 -0.42 -1.22 -7.20
CA HIS A 33 0.73 -2.07 -6.94
C HIS A 33 1.73 -1.31 -6.08
N LEU A 34 2.37 -2.01 -5.13
CA LEU A 34 3.49 -1.50 -4.37
C LEU A 34 4.44 -2.64 -3.99
N CYS A 35 5.66 -2.28 -3.62
CA CYS A 35 6.66 -3.16 -3.04
C CYS A 35 7.15 -2.63 -1.68
N TYR A 36 7.63 -3.52 -0.82
CA TYR A 36 8.34 -3.19 0.42
C TYR A 36 9.28 -4.33 0.82
N ALA A 37 10.37 -4.01 1.52
CA ALA A 37 11.28 -5.02 2.05
C ALA A 37 10.55 -6.08 2.92
N ASP A 38 10.80 -7.37 2.70
CA ASP A 38 10.15 -8.50 3.38
C ASP A 38 10.27 -8.41 4.91
N GLU A 39 11.41 -7.92 5.40
CA GLU A 39 11.67 -7.72 6.82
C GLU A 39 10.84 -6.58 7.45
N ASN A 40 10.23 -5.71 6.65
CA ASN A 40 9.49 -4.54 7.12
C ASN A 40 8.06 -4.89 7.59
N GLN A 41 7.98 -5.51 8.76
CA GLN A 41 6.70 -5.91 9.37
C GLN A 41 5.75 -4.72 9.60
N THR A 42 6.29 -3.52 9.82
CA THR A 42 5.46 -2.31 9.97
C THR A 42 4.75 -1.95 8.67
N ALA A 43 5.46 -2.00 7.54
CA ALA A 43 4.88 -1.78 6.22
C ALA A 43 3.86 -2.88 5.87
N ARG A 44 4.20 -4.15 6.11
CA ARG A 44 3.29 -5.29 5.92
C ARG A 44 1.95 -5.07 6.63
N ALA A 45 2.00 -4.81 7.94
CA ALA A 45 0.78 -4.57 8.73
C ALA A 45 0.04 -3.30 8.28
N PHE A 46 0.77 -2.25 7.94
CA PHE A 46 0.19 -0.99 7.46
C PHE A 46 -0.60 -1.17 6.16
N TYR A 47 -0.01 -1.78 5.13
CA TYR A 47 -0.66 -1.98 3.84
C TYR A 47 -1.78 -3.03 3.92
N ALA A 48 -1.59 -4.12 4.68
CA ALA A 48 -2.65 -5.10 4.93
C ALA A 48 -3.90 -4.46 5.56
N GLY A 49 -3.72 -3.45 6.43
CA GLY A 49 -4.83 -2.68 7.00
C GLY A 49 -5.67 -1.90 5.99
N PHE A 50 -5.13 -1.60 4.80
CA PHE A 50 -5.86 -0.98 3.68
C PHE A 50 -6.43 -2.00 2.68
N GLY A 51 -6.22 -3.30 2.92
CA GLY A 51 -6.68 -4.39 2.07
C GLY A 51 -5.71 -4.79 0.96
N PHE A 52 -4.44 -4.37 1.03
CA PHE A 52 -3.42 -4.92 0.13
C PHE A 52 -3.16 -6.40 0.44
N VAL A 53 -2.95 -7.19 -0.61
CA VAL A 53 -2.66 -8.62 -0.55
C VAL A 53 -1.29 -8.89 -1.15
N GLU A 54 -0.41 -9.54 -0.40
CA GLU A 54 0.91 -9.96 -0.88
C GLU A 54 0.76 -10.96 -2.04
N GLN A 55 1.54 -10.75 -3.09
CA GLN A 55 1.62 -11.62 -4.27
C GLN A 55 2.86 -12.52 -4.24
N GLY A 56 3.80 -12.24 -3.34
CA GLY A 56 5.07 -12.93 -3.20
C GLY A 56 6.27 -11.98 -3.40
N PRO A 57 7.49 -12.54 -3.39
CA PRO A 57 8.72 -11.77 -3.63
C PRO A 57 8.75 -11.13 -5.01
N ASP A 58 9.46 -10.00 -5.13
CA ASP A 58 9.73 -9.39 -6.43
C ASP A 58 10.68 -10.30 -7.25
N PRO A 59 10.37 -10.62 -8.52
CA PRO A 59 11.24 -11.42 -9.37
C PRO A 59 12.64 -10.82 -9.61
N GLU A 60 12.79 -9.50 -9.46
CA GLU A 60 14.06 -8.79 -9.64
C GLU A 60 14.79 -8.53 -8.30
N ASP A 61 14.08 -8.63 -7.17
CA ASP A 61 14.62 -8.45 -5.81
C ASP A 61 13.87 -9.34 -4.79
N GLU A 62 14.46 -10.48 -4.42
CA GLU A 62 13.82 -11.44 -3.51
C GLU A 62 13.62 -10.91 -2.09
N ASP A 63 14.31 -9.82 -1.71
CA ASP A 63 14.17 -9.16 -0.42
C ASP A 63 12.99 -8.18 -0.39
N GLU A 64 12.30 -7.95 -1.53
CA GLU A 64 11.08 -7.14 -1.60
C GLU A 64 9.83 -8.01 -1.81
N ILE A 65 8.72 -7.61 -1.21
CA ILE A 65 7.40 -8.22 -1.39
C ILE A 65 6.54 -7.32 -2.24
N ILE A 66 5.97 -7.88 -3.31
CA ILE A 66 4.93 -7.22 -4.11
C ILE A 66 3.58 -7.39 -3.40
N ALA A 67 2.84 -6.30 -3.22
CA ALA A 67 1.45 -6.35 -2.74
C ALA A 67 0.52 -5.54 -3.65
N THR A 68 -0.73 -6.00 -3.76
CA THR A 68 -1.74 -5.39 -4.63
C THR A 68 -3.04 -5.09 -3.91
N LEU A 69 -3.68 -4.01 -4.31
CA LEU A 69 -5.04 -3.66 -3.90
C LEU A 69 -5.92 -3.55 -5.14
N GLU A 70 -6.91 -4.42 -5.25
CA GLU A 70 -7.96 -4.31 -6.28
C GLU A 70 -8.90 -3.15 -5.94
N LEU A 71 -9.12 -2.27 -6.91
CA LEU A 71 -10.06 -1.17 -6.79
C LEU A 71 -11.40 -1.63 -7.36
N GLN A 72 -12.44 -1.62 -6.53
CA GLN A 72 -13.79 -1.94 -7.02
C GLN A 72 -14.16 -0.97 -8.14
N VAL A 73 -14.36 -1.52 -9.34
CA VAL A 73 -14.93 -0.80 -10.46
C VAL A 73 -16.36 -0.45 -10.07
N ARG A 74 -16.69 0.85 -9.99
CA ARG A 74 -18.09 1.26 -9.92
C ARG A 74 -18.73 0.83 -11.24
N ALA A 75 -19.60 -0.18 -11.17
CA ALA A 75 -20.41 -0.64 -12.30
C ALA A 75 -21.43 0.44 -12.71
#